data_AF-A0A968VUL2-F1
#
_entry.id   AF-A0A968VUL2-F1
#
_cell.length_a   1.000
_cell.length_b   1.000
_cell.length_c   1.000
_cell.angle_alpha   90.00
_cell.angle_beta   90.00
_cell.angle_gamma   90.00
#
_symmetry.space_group_name_H-M   'P 1'
#
loop_
_entity.id
_entity.type
_entity.pdbx_description
1 polymer ?
#
loop_
_entity_poly.entity_id
_entity_poly.type
_entity_poly.pdbx_seq_one_letter_code
_entity_poly.pdbx_strand_id
1 'polypeptide(L)'
;MVMHDLRGGFHIPNAKMEKSKKALVSRAGLHGLLQIFDATDLGKEFAKCLPEDGSIRAYGSYQLGLLWVACLLSGFDSIDDIEEFDDDDLILALFGGKLPTAKTMGNFLRRFSKHNIQDLNRFITKMGYTLRNHSQQVHPHKGEAMPHFKIDGTTHEQHGKQMEGCGWIR
;
A
#
# COMPACT_ATOMS: atom_id res chain seq x y z
N MET A 1 -30.98 1.73 -1.79
CA MET A 1 -29.83 0.85 -2.10
C MET A 1 -28.80 1.10 -1.01
N VAL A 2 -28.60 0.18 -0.08
CA VAL A 2 -27.64 0.36 1.02
C VAL A 2 -26.25 0.30 0.40
N MET A 3 -25.51 1.41 0.41
CA MET A 3 -24.09 1.41 0.00
C MET A 3 -23.35 0.50 0.99
N HIS A 4 -22.93 -0.67 0.54
CA HIS A 4 -22.05 -1.54 1.29
C HIS A 4 -20.71 -0.83 1.46
N ASP A 5 -20.25 -0.61 2.71
CA ASP A 5 -18.95 -0.03 2.96
C ASP A 5 -17.86 -1.04 2.60
N LEU A 6 -17.21 -0.81 1.45
CA LEU A 6 -16.12 -1.67 0.95
C LEU A 6 -14.85 -1.59 1.82
N ARG A 7 -14.78 -0.65 2.76
CA ARG A 7 -13.69 -0.53 3.73
C ARG A 7 -13.93 -1.33 5.01
N GLY A 8 -15.12 -1.92 5.16
CA GLY A 8 -15.46 -2.73 6.34
C GLY A 8 -15.35 -1.97 7.66
N GLY A 9 -15.56 -0.65 7.65
CA GLY A 9 -15.41 0.22 8.81
C GLY A 9 -13.97 0.50 9.26
N PHE A 10 -12.95 -0.02 8.55
CA PHE A 10 -11.55 0.24 8.87
C PHE A 10 -11.09 1.59 8.31
N HIS A 11 -10.53 2.43 9.18
CA HIS A 11 -9.98 3.75 8.84
C HIS A 11 -8.68 4.01 9.59
N ILE A 12 -7.79 4.78 8.97
CA ILE A 12 -6.55 5.24 9.59
C ILE A 12 -6.89 6.33 10.63
N PRO A 13 -6.45 6.20 11.90
CA PRO A 13 -6.65 7.24 12.91
C PRO A 13 -6.08 8.60 12.45
N ASN A 14 -6.69 9.70 12.87
CA ASN A 14 -6.19 11.02 12.51
C ASN A 14 -4.79 11.28 13.09
N ALA A 15 -3.85 11.74 12.25
CA ALA A 15 -2.54 12.17 12.71
C ALA A 15 -2.65 13.39 13.60
N LYS A 16 -1.89 13.38 14.71
CA LYS A 16 -1.73 14.53 15.60
C LYS A 16 -0.45 15.26 15.23
N MET A 17 -0.57 16.58 15.05
CA MET A 17 0.59 17.43 14.80
C MET A 17 1.22 17.85 16.13
N GLU A 18 2.49 17.52 16.32
CA GLU A 18 3.26 17.93 17.49
C GLU A 18 4.56 18.61 17.04
N LYS A 19 4.93 19.70 17.71
CA LYS A 19 6.23 20.34 17.49
C LYS A 19 7.29 19.59 18.28
N SER A 20 8.28 19.03 17.58
CA SER A 20 9.39 18.32 18.21
C SER A 20 10.73 18.90 17.73
N LYS A 21 11.73 18.86 18.63
CA LYS A 21 13.14 19.13 18.28
C LYS A 21 13.90 17.87 17.85
N LYS A 22 13.26 16.70 17.93
CA LYS A 22 13.85 15.43 17.49
C LYS A 22 13.94 15.41 15.97
N ALA A 23 14.98 14.75 15.46
CA ALA A 23 15.11 14.51 14.03
C ALA A 23 13.94 13.65 13.51
N LEU A 24 13.56 13.85 12.25
CA LEU A 24 12.62 12.96 11.58
C LEU A 24 13.26 11.57 11.44
N VAL A 25 12.50 10.54 11.80
CA VAL A 25 12.86 9.14 11.58
C VAL A 25 12.43 8.69 10.18
N SER A 26 12.98 7.59 9.67
CA SER A 26 12.76 7.09 8.31
C SER A 26 11.28 6.98 7.91
N ARG A 27 10.40 6.59 8.85
CA ARG A 27 8.96 6.38 8.63
C ARG A 27 8.07 7.55 9.08
N ALA A 28 8.63 8.71 9.45
CA ALA A 28 7.88 9.81 10.06
C ALA A 28 6.76 10.42 9.18
N GLY A 29 6.81 10.22 7.87
CA GLY A 29 5.76 10.68 6.92
C GLY A 29 4.66 9.64 6.64
N LEU A 30 4.86 8.38 7.03
CA LEU A 30 4.02 7.27 6.58
C LEU A 30 2.57 7.40 7.07
N HIS A 31 2.37 7.75 8.35
CA HIS A 31 1.03 7.97 8.90
C HIS A 31 0.28 9.07 8.13
N GLY A 32 0.92 10.21 7.89
CA GLY A 32 0.30 11.31 7.14
C GLY A 32 -0.08 10.92 5.72
N LEU A 33 0.79 10.17 5.02
CA LEU A 33 0.50 9.67 3.68
C LEU A 33 -0.67 8.68 3.67
N LEU A 34 -0.69 7.72 4.59
CA LEU A 34 -1.77 6.75 4.71
C LEU A 34 -3.10 7.41 5.08
N GLN A 35 -3.06 8.42 5.97
CA GLN A 35 -4.25 9.19 6.35
C GLN A 35 -4.80 9.99 5.16
N ILE A 36 -3.95 10.68 4.39
CA ILE A 36 -4.38 11.40 3.19
C ILE A 36 -4.98 10.42 2.18
N PHE A 37 -4.36 9.27 1.99
CA PHE A 37 -4.85 8.24 1.08
C PHE A 37 -6.23 7.72 1.51
N ASP A 38 -6.41 7.36 2.79
CA ASP A 38 -7.67 6.83 3.34
C ASP A 38 -8.79 7.88 3.42
N ALA A 39 -8.45 9.14 3.71
CA ALA A 39 -9.41 10.24 3.85
C ALA A 39 -9.91 10.80 2.51
N THR A 40 -9.21 10.56 1.41
CA THR A 40 -9.59 11.03 0.07
C THR A 40 -10.38 9.96 -0.69
N ASP A 41 -10.91 10.32 -1.87
CA ASP A 41 -11.59 9.35 -2.73
C ASP A 41 -10.63 8.28 -3.28
N LEU A 42 -9.31 8.45 -3.13
CA LEU A 42 -8.32 7.44 -3.49
C LEU A 42 -8.54 6.14 -2.71
N GLY A 43 -8.72 6.21 -1.39
CA GLY A 43 -8.99 5.03 -0.55
C GLY A 43 -10.27 4.30 -0.96
N LYS A 44 -11.33 5.05 -1.31
CA LYS A 44 -12.62 4.47 -1.77
C LYS A 44 -12.49 3.78 -3.12
N GLU A 45 -11.81 4.41 -4.08
CA GLU A 45 -11.57 3.83 -5.40
C GLU A 45 -10.63 2.62 -5.30
N PHE A 46 -9.60 2.70 -4.47
CA PHE A 46 -8.69 1.59 -4.20
C PHE A 46 -9.43 0.39 -3.61
N ALA A 47 -10.32 0.60 -2.62
CA ALA A 47 -11.12 -0.47 -2.01
C ALA A 47 -11.93 -1.27 -3.04
N LYS A 48 -12.43 -0.63 -4.11
CA LYS A 48 -13.16 -1.30 -5.20
C LYS A 48 -12.27 -2.24 -6.03
N CYS A 49 -10.97 -1.99 -6.07
CA CYS A 49 -10.02 -2.80 -6.80
C CYS A 49 -9.61 -4.07 -6.03
N LEU A 50 -9.85 -4.13 -4.73
CA LEU A 50 -9.41 -5.22 -3.86
C LEU A 50 -10.29 -6.46 -4.02
N PRO A 51 -9.76 -7.66 -3.75
CA PRO A 51 -10.57 -8.88 -3.74
C PRO A 51 -11.60 -8.84 -2.61
N GLU A 52 -12.72 -9.53 -2.79
CA GLU A 52 -13.71 -9.73 -1.75
C GLU A 52 -13.11 -10.36 -0.49
N ASP A 53 -13.71 -10.07 0.67
CA ASP A 53 -13.26 -10.60 1.96
C ASP A 53 -13.26 -12.13 1.97
N GLY A 54 -12.26 -12.70 2.64
CA GLY A 54 -12.13 -14.14 2.81
C GLY A 54 -13.07 -14.63 3.91
N SER A 55 -13.28 -15.95 3.96
CA SER A 55 -14.17 -16.57 4.96
C SER A 55 -13.66 -16.47 6.41
N ILE A 56 -12.40 -16.07 6.64
CA ILE A 56 -11.77 -15.98 7.97
C ILE A 56 -11.51 -14.50 8.32
N ARG A 57 -12.33 -13.99 9.23
CA ARG A 57 -12.60 -12.57 9.54
C ARG A 57 -11.50 -11.81 10.32
N ALA A 58 -10.26 -12.26 10.33
CA ALA A 58 -9.23 -11.62 11.17
C ALA A 58 -8.83 -10.23 10.66
N TYR A 59 -8.76 -10.06 9.33
CA TYR A 59 -8.41 -8.80 8.68
C TYR A 59 -9.28 -8.59 7.45
N GLY A 60 -9.83 -7.38 7.29
CA GLY A 60 -10.59 -7.01 6.08
C GLY A 60 -9.67 -6.79 4.88
N SER A 61 -10.16 -7.04 3.67
CA SER A 61 -9.39 -6.83 2.43
C SER A 61 -8.85 -5.42 2.31
N TYR A 62 -9.62 -4.40 2.74
CA TYR A 62 -9.15 -3.01 2.73
C TYR A 62 -7.99 -2.75 3.69
N GLN A 63 -8.07 -3.27 4.92
CA GLN A 63 -6.97 -3.17 5.89
C GLN A 63 -5.70 -3.83 5.37
N LEU A 64 -5.82 -5.03 4.77
CA LEU A 64 -4.70 -5.72 4.14
C LEU A 64 -4.14 -4.94 2.94
N GLY A 65 -5.01 -4.34 2.14
CA GLY A 65 -4.61 -3.47 1.02
C GLY A 65 -3.86 -2.21 1.49
N LEU A 66 -4.33 -1.55 2.55
CA LEU A 66 -3.63 -0.39 3.13
C LEU A 66 -2.29 -0.77 3.74
N LEU A 67 -2.20 -1.93 4.39
CA LEU A 67 -0.92 -2.44 4.88
C LEU A 67 0.04 -2.71 3.73
N TRP A 68 -0.44 -3.26 2.61
CA TRP A 68 0.38 -3.45 1.42
C TRP A 68 0.91 -2.12 0.84
N VAL A 69 0.08 -1.07 0.84
CA VAL A 69 0.54 0.29 0.49
C VAL A 69 1.60 0.79 1.48
N ALA A 70 1.42 0.53 2.77
CA ALA A 70 2.39 0.93 3.80
C ALA A 70 3.75 0.23 3.64
N CYS A 71 3.75 -1.08 3.33
CA CYS A 71 4.95 -1.85 2.98
C CYS A 71 5.67 -1.23 1.79
N LEU A 72 4.94 -0.94 0.70
CA LEU A 72 5.51 -0.34 -0.50
C LEU A 72 6.14 1.04 -0.23
N LEU A 73 5.44 1.89 0.53
CA LEU A 73 5.96 3.21 0.92
C LEU A 73 7.17 3.13 1.85
N SER A 74 7.33 2.01 2.55
CA SER A 74 8.47 1.75 3.43
C SER A 74 9.66 1.09 2.70
N GLY A 75 9.51 0.79 1.41
CA GLY A 75 10.56 0.18 0.60
C GLY A 75 10.72 -1.32 0.82
N PHE A 76 9.66 -2.02 1.21
CA PHE A 76 9.69 -3.48 1.35
C PHE A 76 9.72 -4.14 -0.02
N ASP A 77 10.61 -5.11 -0.17
CA ASP A 77 10.84 -5.84 -1.41
C ASP A 77 10.18 -7.22 -1.38
N SER A 78 9.82 -7.73 -0.20
CA SER A 78 9.18 -9.03 0.00
C SER A 78 7.95 -8.97 0.92
N ILE A 79 7.12 -10.02 0.89
CA ILE A 79 6.00 -10.15 1.85
C ILE A 79 6.47 -10.51 3.26
N ASP A 80 7.69 -11.05 3.39
CA ASP A 80 8.27 -11.44 4.68
C ASP A 80 8.74 -10.19 5.45
N ASP A 81 9.07 -9.11 4.74
CA ASP A 81 9.48 -7.82 5.31
C ASP A 81 8.38 -7.18 6.19
N ILE A 82 7.14 -7.67 6.13
CA ILE A 82 6.07 -7.26 7.07
C ILE A 82 6.51 -7.43 8.53
N GLU A 83 7.37 -8.41 8.82
CA GLU A 83 7.93 -8.63 10.16
C GLU A 83 8.75 -7.42 10.67
N GLU A 84 9.29 -6.57 9.78
CA GLU A 84 9.95 -5.32 10.18
C GLU A 84 8.99 -4.27 10.78
N PHE A 85 7.68 -4.51 10.70
CA PHE A 85 6.67 -3.69 11.37
C PHE A 85 6.23 -4.25 12.72
N ASP A 86 6.63 -5.47 13.10
CA ASP A 86 6.17 -6.09 14.35
C ASP A 86 6.67 -5.34 15.60
N ASP A 87 7.81 -4.65 15.51
CA ASP A 87 8.37 -3.82 16.58
C ASP A 87 8.08 -2.31 16.38
N ASP A 88 7.24 -1.94 15.42
CA ASP A 88 6.90 -0.54 15.12
C ASP A 88 5.58 -0.14 15.80
N ASP A 89 5.69 0.46 16.99
CA ASP A 89 4.55 0.92 17.80
C ASP A 89 3.54 1.77 17.02
N LEU A 90 4.03 2.61 16.09
CA LEU A 90 3.17 3.44 15.26
C LEU A 90 2.35 2.56 14.32
N ILE A 91 3.00 1.64 13.60
CA ILE A 91 2.32 0.75 12.66
C ILE A 91 1.33 -0.16 13.38
N LEU A 92 1.73 -0.76 14.49
CA LEU A 92 0.82 -1.55 15.33
C LEU A 92 -0.41 -0.72 15.71
N ALA A 93 -0.24 0.52 16.20
CA ALA A 93 -1.36 1.37 16.56
C ALA A 93 -2.28 1.70 15.35
N LEU A 94 -1.72 1.92 14.16
CA LEU A 94 -2.50 2.21 12.95
C LEU A 94 -3.35 1.02 12.49
N PHE A 95 -2.88 -0.21 12.72
CA PHE A 95 -3.52 -1.44 12.23
C PHE A 95 -4.19 -2.28 13.32
N GLY A 96 -4.45 -1.71 14.50
CA GLY A 96 -5.25 -2.37 15.55
C GLY A 96 -4.47 -3.28 16.50
N GLY A 97 -3.17 -3.04 16.66
CA GLY A 97 -2.29 -3.68 17.64
C GLY A 97 -1.73 -5.03 17.21
N LYS A 98 -2.12 -5.55 16.03
CA LYS A 98 -1.61 -6.80 15.50
C LYS A 98 -1.57 -6.76 13.97
N LEU A 99 -0.47 -7.25 13.41
CA LEU A 99 -0.29 -7.35 11.96
C LEU A 99 -0.58 -8.77 11.44
N PRO A 100 -1.00 -8.89 10.17
CA PRO A 100 -1.09 -10.18 9.50
C PRO A 100 0.31 -10.75 9.28
N THR A 101 0.44 -12.06 9.39
CA THR A 101 1.68 -12.75 9.00
C THR A 101 1.90 -12.68 7.49
N ALA A 102 3.14 -12.86 7.04
CA ALA A 102 3.47 -12.97 5.61
C ALA A 102 2.58 -14.00 4.87
N LYS A 103 2.29 -15.14 5.51
CA LYS A 103 1.35 -16.15 5.00
C LYS A 103 -0.06 -15.58 4.77
N THR A 104 -0.53 -14.75 5.68
CA THR A 104 -1.87 -14.13 5.60
C THR A 104 -1.90 -13.11 4.47
N MET A 105 -0.86 -12.28 4.34
CA MET A 105 -0.71 -11.36 3.21
C MET A 105 -0.65 -12.11 1.88
N GLY A 106 0.15 -13.18 1.78
CA GLY A 106 0.22 -14.00 0.58
C GLY A 106 -1.13 -14.64 0.19
N ASN A 107 -1.92 -15.08 1.17
CA ASN A 107 -3.28 -15.57 0.92
C ASN A 107 -4.22 -14.48 0.42
N PHE A 108 -4.06 -13.24 0.88
CA PHE A 108 -4.79 -12.09 0.35
C PHE A 108 -4.41 -11.78 -1.10
N LEU A 109 -3.11 -11.70 -1.42
CA LEU A 109 -2.64 -11.43 -2.77
C LEU A 109 -3.12 -12.49 -3.78
N ARG A 110 -3.16 -13.77 -3.40
CA ARG A 110 -3.68 -14.86 -4.24
C ARG A 110 -5.18 -14.79 -4.53
N ARG A 111 -5.96 -13.99 -3.78
CA ARG A 111 -7.40 -13.81 -4.03
C ARG A 111 -7.70 -12.83 -5.15
N PHE A 112 -6.71 -12.06 -5.63
CA PHE A 112 -6.93 -11.14 -6.74
C PHE A 112 -7.36 -11.89 -8.00
N SER A 113 -8.56 -11.57 -8.48
CA SER A 113 -9.02 -12.03 -9.79
C SER A 113 -8.40 -11.19 -10.91
N LYS A 114 -8.52 -11.67 -12.16
CA LYS A 114 -8.14 -10.89 -13.35
C LYS A 114 -8.85 -9.53 -13.40
N HIS A 115 -10.10 -9.47 -12.95
CA HIS A 115 -10.87 -8.24 -12.90
C HIS A 115 -10.31 -7.25 -11.88
N ASN A 116 -9.98 -7.72 -10.67
CA ASN A 116 -9.33 -6.91 -9.64
C ASN A 116 -8.01 -6.30 -10.15
N ILE A 117 -7.18 -7.11 -10.81
CA ILE A 117 -5.89 -6.67 -11.38
C ILE A 117 -6.11 -5.60 -12.46
N GLN A 118 -7.09 -5.80 -13.34
CA GLN A 118 -7.42 -4.81 -14.38
C GLN A 118 -7.89 -3.48 -13.79
N ASP A 119 -8.73 -3.52 -12.77
CA ASP A 119 -9.23 -2.31 -12.13
C ASP A 119 -8.15 -1.62 -11.32
N LEU A 120 -7.28 -2.38 -10.63
CA LEU A 120 -6.12 -1.84 -9.94
C LEU A 120 -5.17 -1.13 -10.92
N ASN A 121 -4.89 -1.73 -12.08
CA ASN A 121 -4.06 -1.11 -13.13
C ASN A 121 -4.67 0.20 -13.65
N ARG A 122 -5.99 0.24 -13.87
CA ARG A 122 -6.71 1.47 -14.26
C ARG A 122 -6.64 2.52 -13.16
N PHE A 123 -6.86 2.13 -11.91
CA PHE A 123 -6.79 3.00 -10.75
C PHE A 123 -5.41 3.63 -10.60
N ILE A 124 -4.33 2.83 -10.61
CA ILE A 124 -2.94 3.31 -10.49
C ILE A 124 -2.62 4.28 -11.63
N THR A 125 -3.02 3.94 -12.86
CA THR A 125 -2.82 4.80 -14.04
C THR A 125 -3.52 6.15 -13.86
N LYS A 126 -4.80 6.13 -13.47
CA LYS A 126 -5.60 7.34 -13.23
C LYS A 126 -5.00 8.19 -12.11
N MET A 127 -4.64 7.56 -10.99
CA MET A 127 -3.99 8.22 -9.87
C MET A 127 -2.69 8.92 -10.30
N GLY A 128 -1.84 8.25 -11.08
CA GLY A 128 -0.60 8.82 -11.61
C GLY A 128 -0.85 10.07 -12.47
N TYR A 129 -1.80 10.01 -13.42
CA TYR A 129 -2.17 11.18 -14.22
C TYR A 129 -2.77 12.31 -13.38
N THR A 130 -3.62 12.00 -12.41
CA THR A 130 -4.24 12.99 -11.52
C THR A 130 -3.18 13.71 -10.68
N LEU A 131 -2.29 12.96 -10.03
CA LEU A 131 -1.20 13.53 -9.23
C LEU A 131 -0.25 14.39 -10.08
N ARG A 132 0.07 13.94 -11.30
CA ARG A 132 0.85 14.73 -12.26
C ARG A 132 0.17 16.05 -12.59
N ASN A 133 -1.09 16.01 -13.01
CA ASN A 133 -1.83 17.21 -13.39
C ASN A 133 -1.95 18.19 -12.22
N HIS A 134 -2.19 17.68 -11.02
CA HIS A 134 -2.21 18.49 -9.81
C HIS A 134 -0.84 19.13 -9.51
N SER A 135 0.23 18.35 -9.60
CA SER A 135 1.61 18.84 -9.42
C SER A 135 1.95 19.96 -10.42
N GLN A 136 1.56 19.82 -11.69
CA GLN A 136 1.76 20.86 -12.71
C GLN A 136 0.96 22.14 -12.42
N GLN A 137 -0.25 22.02 -11.86
CA GLN A 137 -1.07 23.18 -11.49
C GLN A 137 -0.48 23.95 -10.29
N VAL A 138 0.02 23.22 -9.28
CA VAL A 138 0.58 23.82 -8.06
C VAL A 138 2.02 24.31 -8.26
N HIS A 139 2.78 23.65 -9.14
CA HIS A 139 4.17 23.97 -9.45
C HIS A 139 4.41 24.09 -10.97
N PRO A 140 3.82 25.12 -11.63
CA PRO A 140 3.88 25.28 -13.09
C PRO A 140 5.30 25.45 -13.64
N HIS A 141 6.24 25.88 -12.80
CA HIS A 141 7.64 26.13 -13.12
C HIS A 141 8.54 24.88 -13.03
N LYS A 142 8.02 23.71 -12.63
CA LYS A 142 8.80 22.46 -12.50
C LYS A 142 8.47 21.39 -13.55
N GLY A 143 7.73 21.74 -14.61
CA GLY A 143 7.07 20.79 -15.50
C GLY A 143 7.52 20.75 -16.96
N GLU A 144 8.67 21.32 -17.34
CA GLU A 144 9.06 21.42 -18.76
C GLU A 144 9.33 20.06 -19.43
N ALA A 145 9.79 19.05 -18.67
CA ALA A 145 10.03 17.70 -19.20
C ALA A 145 8.91 16.74 -18.78
N MET A 146 8.37 15.97 -19.75
CA MET A 146 7.50 14.84 -19.42
C MET A 146 8.33 13.79 -18.66
N PRO A 147 7.89 13.35 -17.46
CA PRO A 147 8.52 12.22 -16.80
C PRO A 147 8.25 10.96 -17.63
N HIS A 148 9.31 10.41 -18.22
CA HIS A 148 9.27 9.09 -18.85
C HIS A 148 9.50 8.03 -17.76
N PHE A 149 8.42 7.43 -17.27
CA PHE A 149 8.51 6.29 -16.36
C PHE A 149 8.85 5.05 -17.20
N LYS A 150 10.13 4.69 -17.24
CA LYS A 150 10.55 3.37 -17.71
C LYS A 150 10.43 2.41 -16.52
N ILE A 151 9.23 1.87 -16.32
CA ILE A 151 9.03 0.75 -15.42
C ILE A 151 9.47 -0.49 -16.20
N ASP A 152 10.54 -1.13 -15.75
CA ASP A 152 10.94 -2.42 -16.31
C ASP A 152 9.88 -3.45 -15.92
N GLY A 153 8.88 -3.63 -16.78
CA GLY A 153 7.83 -4.62 -16.63
C GLY A 153 8.31 -6.01 -17.05
N THR A 154 9.55 -6.37 -16.76
CA THR A 154 10.01 -7.74 -16.95
C THR A 154 9.18 -8.64 -16.04
N THR A 155 8.34 -9.48 -16.63
CA THR A 155 7.65 -10.56 -15.93
C THR A 155 8.72 -11.48 -15.36
N HIS A 156 8.96 -11.39 -14.05
CA HIS A 156 9.79 -12.35 -13.36
C HIS A 156 8.90 -13.55 -13.01
N GLU A 157 8.78 -14.50 -13.94
CA GLU A 157 8.17 -15.81 -13.65
C GLU A 157 9.14 -16.59 -12.76
N GLN A 158 8.88 -16.57 -11.45
CA GLN A 158 9.69 -17.35 -10.51
C GLN A 158 9.25 -18.83 -10.51
N HIS A 159 10.17 -19.70 -10.95
CA HIS A 159 9.98 -21.15 -10.96
C HIS A 159 10.67 -21.86 -9.78
N GLY A 160 10.95 -21.15 -8.67
CA GLY A 160 11.62 -21.74 -7.49
C GLY A 160 13.05 -22.22 -7.75
N LYS A 161 13.72 -21.73 -8.78
CA LYS A 161 15.14 -21.96 -9.03
C LYS A 161 15.97 -20.81 -8.46
N GLN A 162 17.15 -21.15 -7.94
CA GLN A 162 18.08 -20.25 -7.24
C GLN A 162 18.28 -18.92 -7.98
N MET A 163 18.19 -17.81 -7.24
CA MET A 163 18.54 -16.47 -7.72
C MET A 163 19.84 -15.99 -7.09
N GLU A 164 20.58 -15.17 -7.84
CA GLU A 164 21.79 -14.48 -7.36
C GLU A 164 21.42 -13.60 -6.15
N GLY A 165 22.10 -13.81 -5.01
CA GLY A 165 21.84 -13.09 -3.75
C GLY A 165 21.22 -13.91 -2.62
N CYS A 166 20.66 -15.09 -2.89
CA CYS A 166 20.21 -16.03 -1.85
C CYS A 166 21.21 -17.18 -1.72
N GLY A 167 22.13 -17.08 -0.76
CA GLY A 167 23.08 -18.15 -0.43
C GLY A 167 22.41 -19.31 0.31
N TRP A 168 22.84 -20.54 0.01
CA TRP A 168 22.41 -21.73 0.75
C TRP A 168 23.03 -21.76 2.16
N ILE A 169 22.23 -22.07 3.19
CA ILE A 169 22.76 -22.63 4.43
C ILE A 169 22.99 -24.13 4.17
N ARG A 170 24.21 -24.60 4.47
CA ARG A 170 24.60 -26.02 4.38
C ARG A 170 23.86 -26.87 5.41
#